data_AF-A0A7U9SBE1-F1
#
_entry.id   AF-A0A7U9SBE1-F1
#
_cell.length_a   1.000
_cell.length_b   1.000
_cell.length_c   1.000
_cell.angle_alpha   90.00
_cell.angle_beta   90.00
_cell.angle_gamma   90.00
#
_symmetry.space_group_name_H-M   'P 1'
#
loop_
_entity.id
_entity.type
_entity.pdbx_description
1 polymer ?
#
loop_
_entity_poly.entity_id
_entity_poly.type
_entity_poly.pdbx_seq_one_letter_code
_entity_poly.pdbx_strand_id
1 'polypeptide(L)'
;MSKKNTDNKKKMNSYIKFLLWMALGGAIGGILAVGMLTVDDGLGSLLDRTAEWIHAHTIVLLAVLAAVGLIMCIICYKKGETIRKCLGNCADDERQEQLDGNYNFWSTSGTVASTVVIHLALGTFAFGFRMENDEDAVHLLVSAVLLIGITVICSFYQIAVIKQMRKKDPMKRGDIADLSFCRDWLESCDEAERYMTYEAGFKTFSEMKIILMVAAVAAMMGELFLGRGLMAAVLLILCNMMTAILYTIHSVGIKKRTV
;
A
#
# COMPACT_ATOMS: atom_id res chain seq x y z
N MET A 1 -30.11 -20.75 50.69
CA MET A 1 -30.23 -19.30 50.47
C MET A 1 -28.82 -18.75 50.24
N SER A 2 -28.34 -18.70 48.98
CA SER A 2 -26.99 -18.24 48.64
C SER A 2 -27.09 -16.95 47.83
N LYS A 3 -26.52 -15.87 48.37
CA LYS A 3 -26.52 -14.51 47.84
C LYS A 3 -25.71 -14.47 46.54
N LYS A 4 -26.37 -14.20 45.42
CA LYS A 4 -25.75 -13.84 44.14
C LYS A 4 -25.14 -12.46 44.29
N ASN A 5 -23.81 -12.39 44.51
CA ASN A 5 -23.06 -11.14 44.43
C ASN A 5 -23.03 -10.69 42.97
N THR A 6 -23.95 -9.80 42.60
CA THR A 6 -23.86 -9.04 41.35
C THR A 6 -22.76 -7.99 41.51
N ASP A 7 -21.57 -8.30 41.02
CA ASP A 7 -20.52 -7.31 40.76
C ASP A 7 -21.02 -6.32 39.71
N ASN A 8 -21.62 -5.25 40.20
CA ASN A 8 -22.09 -4.14 39.38
C ASN A 8 -20.87 -3.26 39.04
N LYS A 9 -19.99 -3.73 38.14
CA LYS A 9 -18.96 -2.88 37.52
C LYS A 9 -19.69 -1.77 36.76
N LYS A 10 -19.84 -0.61 37.39
CA LYS A 10 -20.46 0.60 36.83
C LYS A 10 -19.76 0.91 35.49
N LYS A 11 -20.37 0.50 34.38
CA LYS A 11 -19.81 0.63 33.04
C LYS A 11 -19.71 2.12 32.76
N MET A 12 -18.49 2.67 32.82
CA MET A 12 -18.27 4.09 32.60
C MET A 12 -18.90 4.53 31.28
N ASN A 13 -19.69 5.61 31.32
CA ASN A 13 -20.46 6.11 30.19
C ASN A 13 -19.54 6.34 28.99
N SER A 14 -19.96 5.91 27.80
CA SER A 14 -19.13 5.96 26.58
C SER A 14 -18.61 7.37 26.28
N TYR A 15 -19.40 8.40 26.61
CA TYR A 15 -18.98 9.81 26.49
C TYR A 15 -17.82 10.18 27.41
N ILE A 16 -17.80 9.68 28.65
CA ILE A 16 -16.72 9.93 29.62
C ILE A 16 -15.46 9.18 29.20
N LYS A 17 -15.60 7.94 28.69
CA LYS A 17 -14.48 7.21 28.09
C LYS A 17 -13.87 7.97 26.93
N PHE A 18 -14.71 8.51 26.03
CA PHE A 18 -14.26 9.32 24.90
C PHE A 18 -13.53 10.59 25.36
N LEU A 19 -14.07 11.29 26.36
CA LEU A 19 -13.44 12.48 26.94
C LEU A 19 -12.06 12.17 27.53
N LEU A 20 -11.92 11.03 28.22
CA LEU A 20 -10.64 10.58 28.77
C LEU A 20 -9.64 10.23 27.68
N TRP A 21 -10.06 9.58 26.59
CA TRP A 21 -9.20 9.31 25.44
C TRP A 21 -8.77 10.60 24.73
N MET A 22 -9.65 11.61 24.61
CA MET A 22 -9.28 12.94 24.10
C MET A 22 -8.27 13.64 25.01
N ALA A 23 -8.48 13.62 26.33
CA ALA A 23 -7.56 14.24 27.28
C ALA A 23 -6.18 13.57 27.24
N LEU A 24 -6.14 12.24 27.13
CA LEU A 24 -4.90 11.49 26.97
C LEU A 24 -4.19 11.83 25.65
N GLY A 25 -4.94 11.90 24.55
CA GLY A 25 -4.41 12.32 23.25
C GLY A 25 -3.86 13.74 23.26
N GLY A 26 -4.56 14.67 23.91
CA GLY A 26 -4.11 16.05 24.11
C GLY A 26 -2.85 16.14 24.96
N ALA A 27 -2.75 15.36 26.04
CA ALA A 27 -1.55 15.30 26.87
C ALA A 27 -0.34 14.75 26.11
N ILE A 28 -0.52 13.66 25.36
CA ILE A 28 0.54 13.08 24.50
C ILE A 28 0.96 14.09 23.42
N GLY A 29 0.00 14.73 22.75
CA GLY A 29 0.26 15.77 21.74
C GLY A 29 1.01 16.97 22.31
N GLY A 30 0.66 17.41 23.53
CA GLY A 30 1.37 18.48 24.24
C GLY A 30 2.81 18.12 24.60
N ILE A 31 3.04 16.91 25.11
CA ILE A 31 4.40 16.41 25.43
C ILE A 31 5.24 16.30 24.15
N LEU A 32 4.67 15.76 23.06
CA LEU A 32 5.35 15.67 21.77
C LEU A 32 5.67 17.05 21.19
N ALA A 33 4.76 18.01 21.31
CA ALA A 33 5.00 19.39 20.85
C ALA A 33 6.13 20.07 21.64
N VAL A 34 6.15 19.94 22.97
CA VAL A 34 7.26 20.46 23.80
C VAL A 34 8.57 19.75 23.46
N GLY A 35 8.54 18.43 23.27
CA GLY A 35 9.70 17.65 22.83
C GLY A 35 10.26 18.14 21.50
N MET A 36 9.41 18.39 20.51
CA MET A 36 9.82 18.93 19.20
C MET A 36 10.41 20.34 19.29
N LEU A 37 9.98 21.18 20.24
CA LEU A 37 10.59 22.50 20.47
C LEU A 37 11.98 22.42 21.14
N THR A 38 12.28 21.30 21.81
CA THR A 38 13.56 21.09 22.53
C THR A 38 14.58 20.25 21.75
N VAL A 39 14.14 19.59 20.68
CA VAL A 39 15.02 18.83 19.79
C VAL A 39 15.61 19.83 18.79
N ASP A 40 16.94 19.99 18.78
CA ASP A 40 17.66 20.77 17.77
C ASP A 40 17.23 20.32 16.35
N ASP A 41 17.39 21.19 15.36
CA ASP A 41 17.01 21.06 13.93
C ASP A 41 17.48 19.77 13.21
N GLY A 42 18.06 18.78 13.91
CA GLY A 42 18.47 17.47 13.41
C GLY A 42 17.41 16.77 12.56
N LEU A 43 16.14 16.72 12.96
CA LEU A 43 15.10 16.08 12.13
C LEU A 43 14.81 16.86 10.84
N GLY A 44 14.71 18.19 10.92
CA GLY A 44 14.49 19.05 9.76
C GLY A 44 15.66 19.02 8.79
N SER A 45 16.88 19.12 9.30
CA SER A 45 18.13 19.06 8.53
C SER A 45 18.40 17.68 7.93
N LEU A 46 18.00 16.58 8.59
CA LEU A 46 18.04 15.24 7.99
C LEU A 46 17.08 15.14 6.81
N LEU A 47 15.85 15.64 6.95
CA LEU A 47 14.88 15.65 5.86
C LEU A 47 15.38 16.48 4.68
N ASP A 48 16.00 17.63 4.94
CA ASP A 48 16.58 18.48 3.90
C ASP A 48 17.72 17.80 3.17
N ARG A 49 18.67 17.22 3.90
CA ARG A 49 19.76 16.44 3.30
C ARG A 49 19.22 15.29 2.46
N THR A 50 18.17 14.61 2.90
CA THR A 50 17.56 13.53 2.12
C THR A 50 16.84 14.07 0.88
N ALA A 51 16.11 15.18 0.98
CA ALA A 51 15.41 15.78 -0.14
C ALA A 51 16.39 16.34 -1.19
N GLU A 52 17.45 17.00 -0.76
CA GLU A 52 18.54 17.48 -1.63
C GLU A 52 19.25 16.31 -2.31
N TRP A 53 19.53 15.23 -1.58
CA TRP A 53 20.15 14.04 -2.16
C TRP A 53 19.24 13.36 -3.20
N ILE A 54 17.94 13.27 -2.91
CA ILE A 54 16.94 12.75 -3.86
C ILE A 54 16.86 13.65 -5.09
N HIS A 55 16.80 14.97 -4.90
CA HIS A 55 16.78 15.95 -5.99
C HIS A 55 17.98 15.75 -6.92
N ALA A 56 19.20 15.71 -6.37
CA ALA A 56 20.42 15.51 -7.14
C ALA A 56 20.46 14.17 -7.91
N HIS A 57 19.78 13.13 -7.42
CA HIS A 57 19.81 11.78 -8.01
C HIS A 57 18.47 11.35 -8.61
N THR A 58 17.51 12.26 -8.84
CA THR A 58 16.12 11.91 -9.19
C THR A 58 16.05 11.04 -10.44
N ILE A 59 16.75 11.41 -11.53
CA ILE A 59 16.75 10.67 -12.79
C ILE A 59 17.34 9.27 -12.59
N VAL A 60 18.46 9.17 -11.87
CA VAL A 60 19.13 7.88 -11.60
C VAL A 60 18.24 6.98 -10.75
N LEU A 61 17.62 7.52 -9.69
CA LEU A 61 16.70 6.79 -8.84
C LEU A 61 15.49 6.27 -9.62
N LEU A 62 14.88 7.10 -10.46
CA LEU A 62 13.78 6.69 -11.33
C LEU A 62 14.21 5.63 -12.34
N ALA A 63 15.39 5.77 -12.95
CA ALA A 63 15.93 4.77 -13.86
C ALA A 63 16.19 3.41 -13.18
N VAL A 64 16.73 3.43 -11.96
CA VAL A 64 16.93 2.22 -11.14
C VAL A 64 15.58 1.60 -10.77
N LEU A 65 14.60 2.39 -10.34
CA LEU A 65 13.25 1.91 -10.04
C LEU A 65 12.56 1.32 -11.28
N ALA A 66 12.77 1.91 -12.46
CA ALA A 66 12.27 1.37 -13.72
C ALA A 66 12.91 0.02 -14.05
N ALA A 67 14.24 -0.09 -13.92
CA ALA A 67 14.95 -1.34 -14.16
C ALA A 67 14.52 -2.44 -13.17
N VAL A 68 14.47 -2.13 -11.87
CA VAL A 68 14.01 -3.06 -10.82
C VAL A 68 12.56 -3.46 -11.06
N GLY A 69 11.68 -2.50 -11.34
CA GLY A 69 10.27 -2.73 -11.65
C GLY A 69 10.11 -3.66 -12.85
N LEU A 70 10.82 -3.41 -13.94
CA LEU A 70 10.79 -4.24 -15.15
C LEU A 70 11.30 -5.66 -14.88
N ILE A 71 12.45 -5.81 -14.24
CA ILE A 71 13.03 -7.12 -13.89
C ILE A 71 12.07 -7.91 -13.01
N MET A 72 11.51 -7.28 -11.98
CA MET A 72 10.54 -7.89 -11.08
C MET A 72 9.28 -8.33 -11.84
N CYS A 73 8.72 -7.48 -12.69
CA CYS A 73 7.56 -7.82 -13.53
C CYS A 73 7.84 -9.04 -14.40
N ILE A 74 9.01 -9.12 -15.03
CA ILE A 74 9.42 -10.26 -15.87
C ILE A 74 9.55 -11.54 -15.04
N ILE A 75 10.22 -11.48 -13.89
CA ILE A 75 10.43 -12.65 -13.02
C ILE A 75 9.10 -13.18 -12.50
N CYS A 76 8.25 -12.31 -11.94
CA CYS A 76 6.96 -12.71 -11.40
C CYS A 76 6.03 -13.26 -12.49
N TYR A 77 6.01 -12.63 -13.68
CA TYR A 77 5.20 -13.12 -14.79
C TYR A 77 5.66 -14.50 -15.29
N LYS A 78 6.97 -14.68 -15.52
CA LYS A 78 7.53 -15.96 -15.96
C LYS A 78 7.28 -17.06 -14.93
N LYS A 79 7.47 -16.76 -13.64
CA LYS A 79 7.27 -17.73 -12.58
C LYS A 79 5.79 -18.11 -12.43
N GLY A 80 4.89 -17.13 -12.52
CA GLY A 80 3.44 -17.36 -12.58
C GLY A 80 3.04 -18.24 -13.78
N GLU A 81 3.57 -17.96 -14.96
CA GLU A 81 3.29 -18.73 -16.17
C GLU A 81 3.81 -20.17 -16.11
N THR A 82 5.01 -20.37 -15.54
CA THR A 82 5.59 -21.70 -15.33
C THR A 82 4.71 -22.51 -14.39
N ILE A 83 4.31 -21.94 -13.25
CA ILE A 83 3.44 -22.63 -12.28
C ILE A 83 2.08 -22.95 -12.91
N ARG A 84 1.50 -22.01 -13.69
CA ARG A 84 0.24 -22.23 -14.41
C ARG A 84 0.32 -23.39 -15.40
N LYS A 85 1.42 -23.52 -16.14
CA LYS A 85 1.66 -24.65 -17.05
C LYS A 85 1.82 -25.97 -16.31
N CYS A 86 2.51 -25.96 -15.17
CA CYS A 86 2.60 -27.14 -14.31
C CYS A 86 1.23 -27.57 -13.79
N LEU A 87 0.37 -26.60 -13.40
CA LEU A 87 -0.98 -26.86 -12.92
C LEU A 87 -1.83 -27.58 -13.97
N GLY A 88 -1.79 -27.14 -15.23
CA GLY A 88 -2.56 -27.76 -16.32
C GLY A 88 -2.09 -29.18 -16.71
N ASN A 89 -0.89 -29.58 -16.30
CA ASN A 89 -0.33 -30.91 -16.56
C ASN A 89 -0.32 -31.81 -15.32
N CYS A 90 -0.79 -31.30 -14.16
CA CYS A 90 -0.80 -32.04 -12.91
C CYS A 90 -2.15 -32.75 -12.75
N ALA A 91 -2.12 -34.04 -12.43
CA ALA A 91 -3.31 -34.84 -12.15
C ALA A 91 -3.39 -35.26 -10.68
N ASP A 92 -2.45 -34.81 -9.85
CA ASP A 92 -2.36 -35.11 -8.43
C ASP A 92 -2.91 -33.94 -7.61
N ASP A 93 -3.97 -34.20 -6.84
CA ASP A 93 -4.76 -33.18 -6.14
C ASP A 93 -3.93 -32.42 -5.09
N GLU A 94 -3.09 -33.14 -4.31
CA GLU A 94 -2.21 -32.52 -3.31
C GLU A 94 -1.18 -31.58 -3.97
N ARG A 95 -0.63 -32.03 -5.10
CA ARG A 95 0.34 -31.24 -5.86
C ARG A 95 -0.31 -30.03 -6.53
N GLN A 96 -1.56 -30.18 -6.98
CA GLN A 96 -2.34 -29.09 -7.56
C GLN A 96 -2.59 -27.99 -6.53
N GLU A 97 -2.97 -28.34 -5.29
CA GLU A 97 -3.18 -27.38 -4.21
C GLU A 97 -1.89 -26.60 -3.86
N GLN A 98 -0.75 -27.29 -3.76
CA GLN A 98 0.54 -26.64 -3.52
C GLN A 98 0.93 -25.67 -4.65
N LEU A 99 0.71 -26.07 -5.90
CA LEU A 99 0.98 -25.22 -7.06
C LEU A 99 0.05 -24.00 -7.09
N ASP A 100 -1.21 -24.17 -6.69
CA ASP A 100 -2.16 -23.07 -6.56
C ASP A 100 -1.78 -22.08 -5.46
N GLY A 101 -1.34 -22.56 -4.30
CA GLY A 101 -0.76 -21.72 -3.25
C GLY A 101 0.44 -20.92 -3.75
N ASN A 102 1.37 -21.59 -4.43
CA ASN A 102 2.55 -20.95 -5.01
C ASN A 102 2.20 -19.92 -6.08
N TYR A 103 1.27 -20.22 -6.99
CA TYR A 103 0.80 -19.28 -8.01
C TYR A 103 0.24 -18.01 -7.35
N ASN A 104 -0.63 -18.17 -6.35
CA ASN A 104 -1.25 -17.06 -5.65
C ASN A 104 -0.22 -16.22 -4.90
N PHE A 105 0.81 -16.84 -4.32
CA PHE A 105 1.92 -16.14 -3.69
C PHE A 105 2.70 -15.29 -4.70
N TRP A 106 3.11 -15.86 -5.83
CA TRP A 106 3.88 -15.14 -6.86
C TRP A 106 3.07 -14.03 -7.52
N SER A 107 1.80 -14.30 -7.80
CA SER A 107 0.87 -13.33 -8.38
C SER A 107 0.64 -12.15 -7.44
N THR A 108 0.24 -12.43 -6.19
CA THR A 108 -0.06 -11.39 -5.19
C THR A 108 1.19 -10.59 -4.80
N SER A 109 2.32 -11.27 -4.59
CA SER A 109 3.59 -10.61 -4.29
C SER A 109 4.02 -9.69 -5.42
N GLY A 110 3.90 -10.14 -6.68
CA GLY A 110 4.23 -9.32 -7.83
C GLY A 110 3.32 -8.11 -8.00
N THR A 111 2.00 -8.24 -7.77
CA THR A 111 1.08 -7.10 -7.83
C THR A 111 1.39 -6.07 -6.74
N VAL A 112 1.64 -6.50 -5.51
CA VAL A 112 2.04 -5.59 -4.41
C VAL A 112 3.36 -4.92 -4.71
N ALA A 113 4.37 -5.67 -5.16
CA ALA A 113 5.67 -5.11 -5.53
C ALA A 113 5.53 -4.06 -6.64
N SER A 114 4.72 -4.31 -7.67
CA SER A 114 4.47 -3.34 -8.74
C SER A 114 3.81 -2.06 -8.21
N THR A 115 2.83 -2.18 -7.31
CA THR A 115 2.17 -1.03 -6.68
C THR A 115 3.15 -0.25 -5.81
N VAL A 116 4.01 -0.92 -5.03
CA VAL A 116 5.05 -0.28 -4.21
C VAL A 116 6.04 0.49 -5.10
N VAL A 117 6.49 -0.10 -6.21
CA VAL A 117 7.40 0.57 -7.15
C VAL A 117 6.78 1.85 -7.73
N ILE A 118 5.50 1.82 -8.13
CA ILE A 118 4.78 3.02 -8.62
C ILE A 118 4.77 4.12 -7.55
N HIS A 119 4.43 3.77 -6.31
CA HIS A 119 4.33 4.75 -5.22
C HIS A 119 5.70 5.31 -4.81
N LEU A 120 6.75 4.48 -4.84
CA LEU A 120 8.13 4.95 -4.64
C LEU A 120 8.57 5.89 -5.75
N ALA A 121 8.28 5.56 -7.02
CA ALA A 121 8.59 6.42 -8.15
C ALA A 121 7.84 7.76 -8.07
N LEU A 122 6.56 7.74 -7.66
CA LEU A 122 5.78 8.96 -7.41
C LEU A 122 6.40 9.81 -6.30
N GLY A 123 6.90 9.18 -5.23
CA GLY A 123 7.64 9.86 -4.17
C GLY A 123 8.92 10.50 -4.68
N THR A 124 9.78 9.72 -5.34
CA THR A 124 11.02 10.23 -5.94
C THR A 124 10.76 11.40 -6.88
N PHE A 125 9.70 11.33 -7.71
CA PHE A 125 9.31 12.44 -8.58
C PHE A 125 8.84 13.67 -7.79
N ALA A 126 8.00 13.50 -6.76
CA ALA A 126 7.50 14.60 -5.94
C ALA A 126 8.60 15.31 -5.15
N PHE A 127 9.59 14.57 -4.63
CA PHE A 127 10.76 15.13 -3.94
C PHE A 127 11.80 15.71 -4.89
N GLY A 128 11.93 15.12 -6.07
CA GLY A 128 12.84 15.57 -7.12
C GLY A 128 12.39 16.84 -7.83
N PHE A 129 11.16 17.27 -7.60
CA PHE A 129 10.60 18.48 -8.18
C PHE A 129 11.01 19.72 -7.39
N ARG A 130 12.04 20.43 -7.86
CA ARG A 130 12.30 21.82 -7.49
C ARG A 130 12.60 22.59 -8.78
N MET A 131 11.91 23.71 -8.99
CA MET A 131 12.14 24.59 -10.13
C MET A 131 12.88 25.81 -9.62
N GLU A 132 14.19 25.85 -9.83
CA GLU A 132 15.04 27.00 -9.50
C GLU A 132 15.55 27.70 -10.78
N ASN A 133 15.73 26.97 -11.91
CA ASN A 133 16.23 27.49 -13.19
C ASN A 133 15.56 26.87 -14.43
N ASP A 134 15.80 27.44 -15.63
CA ASP A 134 15.28 26.94 -16.91
C ASP A 134 15.83 25.54 -17.29
N GLU A 135 17.03 25.18 -16.86
CA GLU A 135 17.58 23.82 -17.04
C GLU A 135 16.80 22.75 -16.27
N ASP A 136 16.10 23.13 -15.19
CA ASP A 136 15.27 22.22 -14.40
C ASP A 136 14.01 21.77 -15.17
N ALA A 137 13.58 22.53 -16.19
CA ALA A 137 12.45 22.15 -17.03
C ALA A 137 12.75 20.87 -17.84
N VAL A 138 13.99 20.69 -18.30
CA VAL A 138 14.41 19.47 -19.00
C VAL A 138 14.49 18.29 -18.02
N HIS A 139 15.06 18.51 -16.84
CA HIS A 139 15.09 17.51 -15.76
C HIS A 139 13.67 17.05 -15.36
N LEU A 140 12.73 17.99 -15.27
CA LEU A 140 11.33 17.71 -15.00
C LEU A 140 10.70 16.86 -16.11
N LEU A 141 10.91 17.23 -17.38
CA LEU A 141 10.32 16.51 -18.51
C LEU A 141 10.86 15.08 -18.57
N VAL A 142 12.18 14.89 -18.40
CA VAL A 142 12.81 13.56 -18.38
C VAL A 142 12.29 12.72 -17.22
N SER A 143 12.23 13.28 -16.00
CA SER A 143 11.70 12.56 -14.83
C SER A 143 10.21 12.22 -14.96
N ALA A 144 9.40 13.09 -15.57
CA ALA A 144 8.00 12.84 -15.84
C ALA A 144 7.80 11.70 -16.86
N VAL A 145 8.60 11.69 -17.94
CA VAL A 145 8.57 10.59 -18.93
C VAL A 145 8.97 9.27 -18.29
N LEU A 146 10.00 9.25 -17.42
CA LEU A 146 10.38 8.05 -16.68
C LEU A 146 9.28 7.58 -15.73
N LEU A 147 8.66 8.50 -14.98
CA LEU A 147 7.54 8.17 -14.09
C LEU A 147 6.38 7.53 -14.88
N ILE A 148 5.96 8.16 -15.98
CA ILE A 148 4.91 7.63 -16.85
C ILE A 148 5.32 6.25 -17.38
N GLY A 149 6.56 6.09 -17.83
CA GLY A 149 7.09 4.80 -18.29
C GLY A 149 7.00 3.71 -17.23
N ILE A 150 7.40 4.00 -15.98
CA ILE A 150 7.30 3.06 -14.85
C ILE A 150 5.85 2.69 -14.58
N THR A 151 4.96 3.67 -14.48
CA THR A 151 3.53 3.44 -14.26
C THR A 151 2.96 2.56 -15.35
N VAL A 152 3.25 2.86 -16.62
CA VAL A 152 2.79 2.08 -17.77
C VAL A 152 3.32 0.64 -17.72
N ILE A 153 4.61 0.41 -17.46
CA ILE A 153 5.20 -0.94 -17.35
C ILE A 153 4.52 -1.74 -16.24
N CYS A 154 4.38 -1.16 -15.05
CA CYS A 154 3.75 -1.82 -13.91
C CYS A 154 2.25 -2.08 -14.14
N SER A 155 1.53 -1.14 -14.76
CA SER A 155 0.13 -1.34 -15.15
C SER A 155 -0.03 -2.43 -16.20
N PHE A 156 0.85 -2.50 -17.20
CA PHE A 156 0.86 -3.61 -18.16
C PHE A 156 1.11 -4.95 -17.49
N TYR A 157 1.99 -5.01 -16.50
CA TYR A 157 2.19 -6.20 -15.69
C TYR A 157 0.92 -6.61 -14.93
N GLN A 158 0.23 -5.67 -14.27
CA GLN A 158 -1.04 -5.95 -13.59
C GLN A 158 -2.10 -6.48 -14.56
N ILE A 159 -2.17 -5.90 -15.77
CA ILE A 159 -3.03 -6.40 -16.85
C ILE A 159 -2.66 -7.83 -17.24
N ALA A 160 -1.36 -8.12 -17.38
CA ALA A 160 -0.86 -9.43 -17.74
C ALA A 160 -1.18 -10.49 -16.66
N VAL A 161 -1.06 -10.13 -15.38
CA VAL A 161 -1.41 -10.98 -14.24
C VAL A 161 -2.90 -11.34 -14.25
N ILE A 162 -3.79 -10.37 -14.47
CA ILE A 162 -5.24 -10.63 -14.54
C ILE A 162 -5.58 -11.51 -15.75
N LYS A 163 -4.91 -11.30 -16.89
CA LYS A 163 -5.03 -12.20 -18.05
C LYS A 163 -4.54 -13.62 -17.73
N GLN A 164 -3.47 -13.78 -16.93
CA GLN A 164 -3.01 -15.10 -16.47
C GLN A 164 -4.03 -15.75 -15.52
N MET A 165 -4.63 -14.98 -14.61
CA MET A 165 -5.69 -15.46 -13.72
C MET A 165 -6.90 -15.97 -14.51
N ARG A 166 -7.35 -15.24 -15.53
CA ARG A 166 -8.44 -15.66 -16.44
C ARG A 166 -8.13 -16.94 -17.22
N LYS A 167 -6.87 -17.13 -17.61
CA LYS A 167 -6.44 -18.38 -18.27
C LYS A 167 -6.43 -19.57 -17.31
N LYS A 168 -6.23 -19.32 -16.02
CA LYS A 168 -6.28 -20.34 -14.98
C LYS A 168 -7.71 -20.68 -14.60
N ASP A 169 -8.54 -19.65 -14.41
CA ASP A 169 -9.96 -19.77 -14.09
C ASP A 169 -10.80 -18.98 -15.10
N PRO A 170 -11.39 -19.66 -16.11
CA PRO A 170 -12.23 -19.02 -17.13
C PRO A 170 -13.53 -18.43 -16.59
N MET A 171 -13.94 -18.74 -15.35
CA MET A 171 -15.15 -18.19 -14.76
C MET A 171 -14.99 -16.70 -14.42
N LYS A 172 -13.76 -16.20 -14.27
CA LYS A 172 -13.46 -14.80 -13.96
C LYS A 172 -13.78 -13.84 -15.12
N ARG A 173 -14.55 -12.79 -14.85
CA ARG A 173 -15.06 -11.81 -15.86
C ARG A 173 -14.60 -10.37 -15.55
N GLY A 174 -14.87 -9.44 -16.48
CA GLY A 174 -14.59 -7.99 -16.33
C GLY A 174 -13.29 -7.53 -17.02
N ASP A 175 -13.39 -6.66 -18.03
CA ASP A 175 -12.19 -6.09 -18.68
C ASP A 175 -11.56 -5.02 -17.79
N ILE A 176 -10.23 -5.03 -17.69
CA ILE A 176 -9.46 -4.14 -16.81
C ILE A 176 -9.52 -2.69 -17.31
N ALA A 177 -9.77 -2.51 -18.60
CA ALA A 177 -9.98 -1.20 -19.19
C ALA A 177 -11.37 -0.60 -18.84
N ASP A 178 -12.31 -1.42 -18.36
CA ASP A 178 -13.66 -0.96 -18.05
C ASP A 178 -13.74 -0.38 -16.64
N LEU A 179 -14.48 0.73 -16.49
CA LEU A 179 -14.76 1.33 -15.17
C LEU A 179 -15.58 0.39 -14.26
N SER A 180 -16.29 -0.59 -14.85
CA SER A 180 -17.03 -1.61 -14.12
C SER A 180 -16.19 -2.82 -13.72
N PHE A 181 -14.89 -2.85 -14.05
CA PHE A 181 -14.00 -3.99 -13.80
C PHE A 181 -14.17 -4.58 -12.39
N CYS A 182 -14.08 -3.74 -11.35
CA CYS A 182 -14.16 -4.21 -9.97
C CYS A 182 -15.50 -4.90 -9.66
N ARG A 183 -16.60 -4.39 -10.20
CA ARG A 183 -17.92 -4.98 -10.02
C ARG A 183 -18.01 -6.30 -10.78
N ASP A 184 -17.65 -6.30 -12.05
CA ASP A 184 -17.78 -7.46 -12.91
C ASP A 184 -16.83 -8.60 -12.47
N TRP A 185 -15.65 -8.25 -11.95
CA TRP A 185 -14.71 -9.17 -11.32
C TRP A 185 -15.30 -9.79 -10.05
N LEU A 186 -15.82 -8.96 -9.14
CA LEU A 186 -16.42 -9.43 -7.90
C LEU A 186 -17.67 -10.30 -8.17
N GLU A 187 -18.44 -9.95 -9.20
CA GLU A 187 -19.59 -10.72 -9.64
C GLU A 187 -19.21 -12.12 -10.15
N SER A 188 -18.01 -12.26 -10.72
CA SER A 188 -17.49 -13.55 -11.20
C SER A 188 -16.87 -14.43 -10.11
N CYS A 189 -16.60 -13.89 -8.93
CA CYS A 189 -16.10 -14.66 -7.79
C CYS A 189 -17.19 -15.51 -7.16
N ASP A 190 -16.80 -16.68 -6.64
CA ASP A 190 -17.69 -17.52 -5.84
C ASP A 190 -18.00 -16.89 -4.46
N GLU A 191 -18.90 -17.51 -3.69
CA GLU A 191 -19.31 -16.99 -2.38
C GLU A 191 -18.13 -16.90 -1.39
N ALA A 192 -17.24 -17.88 -1.39
CA ALA A 192 -16.09 -17.93 -0.48
C ALA A 192 -15.07 -16.83 -0.83
N GLU A 193 -14.77 -16.64 -2.11
CA GLU A 193 -13.85 -15.60 -2.62
C GLU A 193 -14.39 -14.19 -2.41
N ARG A 194 -15.70 -13.99 -2.61
CA ARG A 194 -16.35 -12.72 -2.28
C ARG A 194 -16.24 -12.44 -0.79
N TYR A 195 -16.56 -13.42 0.05
CA TYR A 195 -16.44 -13.29 1.50
C TYR A 195 -15.00 -12.93 1.92
N MET A 196 -13.99 -13.61 1.39
CA MET A 196 -12.59 -13.30 1.65
C MET A 196 -12.21 -11.87 1.24
N THR A 197 -12.67 -11.43 0.06
CA THR A 197 -12.41 -10.08 -0.46
C THR A 197 -13.04 -9.02 0.45
N TYR A 198 -14.29 -9.22 0.87
CA TYR A 198 -14.99 -8.31 1.78
C TYR A 198 -14.37 -8.27 3.18
N GLU A 199 -14.03 -9.42 3.76
CA GLU A 199 -13.42 -9.48 5.09
C GLU A 199 -12.02 -8.84 5.09
N ALA A 200 -11.19 -9.13 4.09
CA ALA A 200 -9.88 -8.49 3.92
C ALA A 200 -10.00 -6.98 3.70
N GLY A 201 -10.94 -6.56 2.85
CA GLY A 201 -11.22 -5.15 2.58
C GLY A 201 -11.67 -4.41 3.83
N PHE A 202 -12.60 -4.98 4.60
CA PHE A 202 -13.13 -4.37 5.82
C PHE A 202 -12.07 -4.19 6.90
N LYS A 203 -11.23 -5.21 7.13
CA LYS A 203 -10.11 -5.13 8.10
C LYS A 203 -9.11 -4.05 7.69
N THR A 204 -8.70 -4.06 6.42
CA THR A 204 -7.76 -3.08 5.88
C THR A 204 -8.32 -1.66 6.01
N PHE A 205 -9.58 -1.44 5.63
CA PHE A 205 -10.24 -0.15 5.74
C PHE A 205 -10.31 0.35 7.18
N SER A 206 -10.65 -0.54 8.13
CA SER A 206 -10.76 -0.19 9.55
C SER A 206 -9.42 0.25 10.15
N GLU A 207 -8.33 -0.45 9.81
CA GLU A 207 -6.97 -0.11 10.24
C GLU A 207 -6.48 1.17 9.54
N MET A 208 -6.69 1.29 8.23
CA MET A 208 -6.28 2.44 7.44
C MET A 208 -6.95 3.74 7.87
N LYS A 209 -8.19 3.69 8.38
CA LYS A 209 -8.84 4.88 8.93
C LYS A 209 -8.07 5.48 10.11
N ILE A 210 -7.52 4.64 10.99
CA ILE A 210 -6.73 5.07 12.14
C ILE A 210 -5.37 5.61 11.65
N ILE A 211 -4.71 4.87 10.76
CA ILE A 211 -3.42 5.24 10.18
C ILE A 211 -3.51 6.58 9.45
N LEU A 212 -4.53 6.78 8.62
CA LEU A 212 -4.73 8.00 7.86
C LEU A 212 -5.03 9.20 8.79
N MET A 213 -5.80 8.98 9.86
CA MET A 213 -6.03 10.02 10.87
C MET A 213 -4.74 10.44 11.57
N VAL A 214 -3.92 9.48 11.99
CA VAL A 214 -2.60 9.75 12.60
C VAL A 214 -1.67 10.45 11.61
N ALA A 215 -1.64 9.98 10.36
CA ALA A 215 -0.85 10.59 9.29
C ALA A 215 -1.29 12.04 9.00
N ALA A 216 -2.59 12.33 9.01
CA ALA A 216 -3.10 13.68 8.81
C ALA A 216 -2.66 14.64 9.93
N VAL A 217 -2.74 14.20 11.19
CA VAL A 217 -2.25 15.00 12.33
C VAL A 217 -0.73 15.20 12.24
N ALA A 218 0.02 14.15 11.91
CA ALA A 218 1.47 14.23 11.72
C ALA A 218 1.85 15.18 10.57
N ALA A 219 1.08 15.19 9.47
CA ALA A 219 1.29 16.10 8.36
C ALA A 219 1.06 17.56 8.77
N MET A 220 -0.02 17.84 9.50
CA MET A 220 -0.30 19.20 10.02
C MET A 220 0.79 19.69 10.99
N MET A 221 1.24 18.82 11.91
CA MET A 221 2.35 19.16 12.80
C MET A 221 3.64 19.38 12.01
N GLY A 222 3.94 18.51 11.05
CA GLY A 222 5.11 18.63 10.19
C GLY A 222 5.13 19.94 9.41
N GLU A 223 3.99 20.39 8.87
CA GLU A 223 3.88 21.67 8.19
C GLU A 223 4.13 22.85 9.15
N LEU A 224 3.59 22.81 10.36
CA LEU A 224 3.74 23.87 11.35
C LEU A 224 5.20 24.04 11.82
N PHE A 225 5.93 22.95 12.01
CA PHE A 225 7.30 22.99 12.53
C PHE A 225 8.39 23.03 11.46
N LEU A 226 8.16 22.40 10.30
CA LEU A 226 9.15 22.30 9.22
C LEU A 226 8.88 23.28 8.07
N GLY A 227 7.74 23.97 8.08
CA GLY A 227 7.36 24.97 7.07
C GLY A 227 7.22 24.42 5.65
N ARG A 228 7.15 23.10 5.48
CA ARG A 228 7.25 22.42 4.18
C ARG A 228 6.05 21.51 3.94
N GLY A 229 5.24 21.85 2.93
CA GLY A 229 4.09 21.07 2.48
C GLY A 229 4.42 19.68 1.89
N LEU A 230 5.71 19.36 1.73
CA LEU A 230 6.19 18.10 1.18
C LEU A 230 5.86 16.89 2.08
N MET A 231 5.83 17.08 3.41
CA MET A 231 5.58 15.99 4.38
C MET A 231 4.22 15.31 4.19
N ALA A 232 3.19 16.07 3.80
CA ALA A 232 1.87 15.53 3.52
C ALA A 232 1.89 14.56 2.33
N ALA A 233 2.64 14.88 1.27
CA ALA A 233 2.80 14.02 0.10
C ALA A 233 3.48 12.69 0.47
N VAL A 234 4.53 12.72 1.31
CA VAL A 234 5.23 11.52 1.79
C VAL A 234 4.29 10.61 2.55
N LEU A 235 3.58 11.17 3.52
CA LEU A 235 2.67 10.43 4.38
C LEU A 235 1.54 9.81 3.56
N LEU A 236 1.04 10.52 2.53
CA LEU A 236 0.04 9.99 1.61
C LEU A 236 0.57 8.81 0.79
N ILE A 237 1.81 8.88 0.30
CA ILE A 237 2.45 7.79 -0.44
C ILE A 237 2.64 6.57 0.46
N LEU A 238 3.13 6.78 1.68
CA LEU A 238 3.28 5.71 2.68
C LEU A 238 1.92 5.09 3.04
N CYS A 239 0.87 5.89 3.19
CA CYS A 239 -0.49 5.38 3.45
C CYS A 239 -1.01 4.50 2.32
N ASN A 240 -0.78 4.88 1.06
CA ASN A 240 -1.18 4.04 -0.07
C ASN A 240 -0.38 2.73 -0.13
N MET A 241 0.93 2.77 0.14
CA MET A 241 1.75 1.56 0.25
C MET A 241 1.27 0.64 1.39
N MET A 242 0.99 1.20 2.57
CA MET A 242 0.45 0.46 3.71
C MET A 242 -0.88 -0.21 3.37
N THR A 243 -1.76 0.47 2.62
CA THR A 243 -3.03 -0.10 2.18
C THR A 243 -2.81 -1.37 1.35
N ALA A 244 -1.91 -1.33 0.36
CA ALA A 244 -1.59 -2.48 -0.49
C ALA A 244 -0.99 -3.66 0.30
N ILE A 245 -0.12 -3.36 1.26
CA ILE A 245 0.55 -4.38 2.11
C ILE A 245 -0.45 -5.00 3.09
N LEU A 246 -1.21 -4.19 3.83
CA LEU A 246 -2.19 -4.67 4.81
C LEU A 246 -3.27 -5.53 4.15
N TYR A 247 -3.80 -5.09 3.01
CA TYR A 247 -4.76 -5.89 2.25
C TYR A 247 -4.21 -7.27 1.88
N THR A 248 -2.94 -7.33 1.50
CA THR A 248 -2.29 -8.60 1.14
C THR A 248 -2.08 -9.49 2.36
N ILE A 249 -1.65 -8.93 3.49
CA ILE A 249 -1.49 -9.68 4.74
C ILE A 249 -2.83 -10.26 5.19
N HIS A 250 -3.89 -9.45 5.17
CA HIS A 250 -5.23 -9.88 5.58
C HIS A 250 -5.81 -10.92 4.63
N SER A 251 -5.69 -10.73 3.32
CA SER A 251 -6.21 -11.70 2.33
C SER A 251 -5.49 -13.05 2.41
N VAL A 252 -4.17 -13.07 2.54
CA VAL A 252 -3.39 -14.32 2.75
C VAL A 252 -3.73 -14.96 4.10
N GLY A 253 -3.89 -14.16 5.16
CA GLY A 253 -4.20 -14.65 6.50
C GLY A 253 -5.63 -15.18 6.66
N ILE A 254 -6.59 -14.68 5.88
CA ILE A 254 -7.95 -15.23 5.81
C ILE A 254 -7.92 -16.54 5.03
N LYS A 255 -7.27 -16.56 3.86
CA LYS A 255 -7.19 -17.77 3.02
C LYS A 255 -6.62 -18.98 3.78
N LYS A 256 -5.57 -18.79 4.60
CA LYS A 256 -5.00 -19.85 5.45
C LYS A 256 -5.94 -20.39 6.55
N ARG A 257 -7.04 -19.69 6.85
CA ARG A 257 -8.03 -20.11 7.85
C ARG A 257 -9.23 -20.80 7.23
N THR A 258 -9.45 -20.61 5.94
CA THR A 258 -10.63 -21.12 5.21
C THR A 258 -10.33 -22.41 4.45
N VAL A 259 -9.05 -22.65 4.13
CA VAL A 259 -8.50 -23.92 3.62
C VAL A 259 -8.03 -24.75 4.80
#